data_AF-W1TVT8-F1
#
_entry.id   AF-W1TVT8-F1
#
_cell.length_a   1.000
_cell.length_b   1.000
_cell.length_c   1.000
_cell.angle_alpha   90.00
_cell.angle_beta   90.00
_cell.angle_gamma   90.00
#
_symmetry.space_group_name_H-M   'P 1'
#
loop_
_entity.id
_entity.type
_entity.pdbx_description
1 polymer ?
#
loop_
_entity_poly.entity_id
_entity_poly.type
_entity_poly.pdbx_seq_one_letter_code
_entity_poly.pdbx_strand_id
1 'polypeptide(L)'
;MRQIQDVFHSFNREVLFVELETDLTERLRRNRTEHRLQCKPLKRDLEWSENDILSTMTFAQFNPEKSPEFLKYYYKINNTELSARESAQFILQKLNDIEKM
;
A
#
# COMPACT_ATOMS: atom_id res chain seq x y z
N MET A 1 4.79 3.13 -13.43
CA MET A 1 5.88 3.02 -12.43
C MET A 1 7.21 3.54 -12.97
N ARG A 2 7.71 3.07 -14.12
CA ARG A 2 8.95 3.61 -14.74
C ARG A 2 8.91 5.14 -14.95
N GLN A 3 7.87 5.63 -15.61
CA GLN A 3 7.67 7.07 -15.81
C GLN A 3 7.66 7.88 -14.50
N ILE A 4 7.12 7.33 -13.41
CA ILE A 4 7.11 7.99 -12.10
C ILE A 4 8.55 8.10 -11.60
N GLN A 5 9.28 6.99 -11.59
CA GLN A 5 10.69 6.96 -11.19
C GLN A 5 11.53 7.94 -12.02
N ASP A 6 11.33 7.98 -13.34
CA ASP A 6 12.07 8.86 -14.25
C ASP A 6 11.84 10.35 -13.95
N VAL A 7 10.60 10.73 -13.58
CA VAL A 7 10.29 12.10 -13.16
C VAL A 7 11.13 12.49 -11.94
N PHE A 8 11.19 11.68 -10.89
CA PHE A 8 11.97 12.01 -9.70
C PHE A 8 13.48 11.96 -9.96
N HIS A 9 13.95 11.00 -10.76
CA HIS A 9 15.35 10.94 -11.18
C HIS A 9 15.78 12.20 -11.94
N SER A 10 14.89 12.82 -12.73
CA SER A 10 15.18 14.09 -13.42
C SER A 10 15.46 15.27 -12.46
N PHE A 11 15.06 15.14 -11.19
CA PHE A 11 15.36 16.08 -10.11
C PHE A 11 16.46 15.57 -9.16
N ASN A 12 17.26 14.57 -9.58
CA ASN A 12 18.27 13.91 -8.73
C ASN A 12 17.69 13.36 -7.42
N ARG A 13 16.44 12.87 -7.44
CA ARG A 13 15.77 12.24 -6.29
C ARG A 13 15.57 10.76 -6.55
N GLU A 14 16.09 9.94 -5.64
CA GLU A 14 15.80 8.51 -5.61
C GLU A 14 14.40 8.23 -5.07
N VAL A 15 13.77 7.15 -5.53
CA VAL A 15 12.40 6.78 -5.14
C VAL A 15 12.37 5.35 -4.62
N LEU A 16 11.84 5.17 -3.41
CA LEU A 16 11.48 3.88 -2.86
C LEU A 16 10.01 3.60 -3.17
N PHE A 17 9.74 2.54 -3.95
CA PHE A 17 8.40 2.03 -4.15
C PHE A 17 8.06 1.06 -3.01
N VAL A 18 7.04 1.40 -2.23
CA VAL A 18 6.55 0.55 -1.14
C VAL A 18 5.25 -0.13 -1.57
N GLU A 19 5.27 -1.45 -1.58
CA GLU A 19 4.07 -2.27 -1.78
C GLU A 19 3.52 -2.73 -0.44
N LEU A 20 2.24 -2.45 -0.19
CA LEU A 20 1.52 -2.94 0.98
C LEU A 20 0.58 -4.07 0.55
N GLU A 21 0.71 -5.21 1.20
CA GLU A 21 -0.15 -6.38 1.01
C GLU A 21 -0.92 -6.66 2.29
N THR A 22 -2.24 -6.75 2.19
CA THR A 22 -3.14 -7.08 3.31
C THR A 22 -4.09 -8.18 2.86
N ASP A 23 -4.38 -9.14 3.74
CA ASP A 23 -5.42 -10.13 3.49
C ASP A 23 -6.83 -9.49 3.32
N LEU A 24 -7.75 -10.27 2.75
CA LEU A 24 -9.13 -9.80 2.52
C LEU A 24 -9.90 -9.59 3.83
N THR A 25 -9.74 -10.50 4.78
CA THR A 25 -10.46 -10.49 6.06
C THR A 25 -10.16 -9.22 6.85
N GLU A 26 -8.90 -8.85 6.94
CA GLU A 26 -8.42 -7.64 7.60
C GLU A 26 -8.83 -6.40 6.82
N ARG A 27 -8.83 -6.41 5.49
CA ARG A 27 -9.37 -5.30 4.68
C ARG A 27 -10.84 -5.04 5.00
N LEU A 28 -11.67 -6.08 5.08
CA LEU A 28 -13.08 -5.98 5.46
C LEU A 28 -13.22 -5.47 6.90
N ARG A 29 -12.46 -6.03 7.84
CA ARG A 29 -12.45 -5.59 9.25
C ARG A 29 -12.10 -4.11 9.39
N ARG A 30 -11.02 -3.65 8.74
CA ARG A 30 -10.57 -2.25 8.75
C ARG A 30 -11.58 -1.31 8.10
N ASN A 31 -12.29 -1.77 7.07
CA ASN A 31 -13.30 -0.97 6.38
C ASN A 31 -14.49 -0.58 7.28
N ARG A 32 -14.76 -1.36 8.34
CA ARG A 32 -15.82 -1.10 9.33
C ARG A 32 -15.38 -0.27 10.55
N THR A 33 -14.09 0.07 10.68
CA THR A 33 -13.59 0.79 11.87
C THR A 33 -14.17 2.20 11.98
N GLU A 34 -14.41 2.67 13.21
CA GLU A 34 -15.00 4.00 13.44
C GLU A 34 -14.21 5.13 12.76
N HIS A 35 -12.88 5.10 12.86
CA HIS A 35 -12.00 6.03 12.16
C HIS A 35 -12.26 6.06 10.65
N ARG A 36 -12.54 4.90 10.03
CA ARG A 36 -12.84 4.79 8.60
C ARG A 36 -14.19 5.42 8.25
N LEU A 37 -15.22 5.17 9.05
CA LEU A 37 -16.58 5.65 8.84
C LEU A 37 -16.72 7.16 9.05
N GLN A 38 -15.88 7.71 9.93
CA GLN A 38 -15.77 9.16 10.17
C GLN A 38 -15.07 9.87 9.01
N CYS A 39 -13.95 9.33 8.52
CA CYS A 39 -13.12 9.96 7.50
C CYS A 39 -13.66 9.86 6.05
N LYS A 40 -14.56 8.89 5.74
CA LYS A 40 -15.16 8.77 4.40
C LYS A 40 -16.68 8.51 4.46
N PRO A 41 -17.52 9.48 4.03
CA PRO A 41 -18.99 9.32 4.07
C PRO A 41 -19.52 8.10 3.32
N LEU A 42 -18.97 7.78 2.15
CA LEU A 42 -19.37 6.61 1.34
C LEU A 42 -19.08 5.26 2.01
N LYS A 43 -18.26 5.22 3.06
CA LYS A 43 -17.98 3.97 3.80
C LYS A 43 -19.01 3.70 4.90
N ARG A 44 -19.95 4.63 5.15
CA ARG A 44 -21.09 4.44 6.08
C ARG A 44 -22.15 3.49 5.52
N ASP A 45 -22.23 3.38 4.21
CA ASP A 45 -22.95 2.30 3.55
C ASP A 45 -22.06 1.05 3.57
N LEU A 46 -22.22 0.25 4.62
CA LEU A 46 -21.41 -0.94 4.86
C LEU A 46 -21.59 -1.96 3.73
N GLU A 47 -22.83 -2.21 3.33
CA GLU A 47 -23.17 -3.19 2.29
C GLU A 47 -22.54 -2.82 0.95
N TRP A 48 -22.72 -1.57 0.51
CA TRP A 48 -22.09 -1.09 -0.72
C TRP A 48 -20.56 -1.16 -0.62
N SER A 49 -19.99 -0.72 0.51
CA SER A 49 -18.53 -0.63 0.67
C SER A 49 -17.82 -1.98 0.75
N GLU A 50 -18.50 -3.02 1.24
CA GLU A 50 -17.98 -4.39 1.23
C GLU A 50 -18.13 -5.03 -0.14
N ASN A 51 -19.28 -4.83 -0.80
CA ASN A 51 -19.47 -5.26 -2.17
C ASN A 51 -18.44 -4.65 -3.12
N ASP A 52 -18.04 -3.40 -2.90
CA ASP A 52 -16.93 -2.72 -3.61
C ASP A 52 -15.59 -3.45 -3.39
N ILE A 53 -15.27 -3.85 -2.16
CA ILE A 53 -14.03 -4.60 -1.86
C ILE A 53 -14.06 -5.98 -2.52
N LEU A 54 -15.17 -6.70 -2.41
CA LEU A 54 -15.31 -8.05 -2.96
C LEU A 54 -15.30 -8.05 -4.49
N SER A 55 -16.03 -7.12 -5.12
CA SER A 55 -16.08 -7.01 -6.58
C SER A 55 -14.74 -6.59 -7.16
N THR A 56 -14.05 -5.61 -6.59
CA THR A 56 -12.74 -5.18 -7.09
C THR A 56 -11.68 -6.29 -7.00
N MET A 57 -11.78 -7.18 -6.02
CA MET A 57 -10.89 -8.34 -5.89
C MET A 57 -11.04 -9.36 -7.03
N THR A 58 -12.16 -9.38 -7.76
CA THR A 58 -12.35 -10.34 -8.86
C THR A 58 -11.65 -9.92 -10.15
N PHE A 59 -11.31 -8.64 -10.30
CA PHE A 59 -10.75 -8.12 -11.56
C PHE A 59 -9.50 -7.24 -11.40
N ALA A 60 -9.25 -6.66 -10.24
CA ALA A 60 -8.09 -5.80 -10.01
C ALA A 60 -6.91 -6.59 -9.47
N GLN A 61 -5.73 -6.38 -10.05
CA GLN A 61 -4.46 -6.85 -9.50
C GLN A 61 -3.88 -5.75 -8.60
N PHE A 62 -3.99 -5.92 -7.28
CA PHE A 62 -3.49 -4.96 -6.30
C PHE A 62 -2.00 -5.14 -5.97
N ASN A 63 -1.56 -6.39 -5.96
CA ASN A 63 -0.20 -6.80 -5.64
C ASN A 63 0.30 -7.70 -6.80
N PRO A 64 1.36 -7.33 -7.52
CA PRO A 64 1.94 -8.18 -8.55
C PRO A 64 2.57 -9.44 -7.94
N GLU A 65 2.59 -10.54 -8.69
CA GLU A 65 3.25 -11.79 -8.25
C GLU A 65 4.77 -11.61 -8.08
N LYS A 66 5.37 -10.71 -8.87
CA LYS A 66 6.79 -10.39 -8.84
C LYS A 66 7.01 -8.90 -8.83
N SER A 67 8.03 -8.46 -8.11
CA SER A 67 8.45 -7.07 -8.14
C SER A 67 8.90 -6.69 -9.57
N PRO A 68 8.58 -5.47 -10.04
CA PRO A 68 9.08 -5.03 -11.33
C PRO A 68 10.59 -4.82 -11.28
N GLU A 69 11.34 -5.58 -12.09
CA GLU A 69 12.82 -5.58 -12.09
C GLU A 69 13.46 -4.22 -12.43
N PHE A 70 12.72 -3.33 -13.09
CA PHE A 70 13.20 -2.00 -13.47
C PHE A 70 13.12 -0.96 -12.33
N LEU A 71 12.50 -1.31 -11.20
CA LEU A 71 12.44 -0.43 -10.04
C LEU A 71 13.74 -0.53 -9.27
N LYS A 72 14.42 0.61 -9.09
CA LYS A 72 15.72 0.65 -8.42
C LYS A 72 15.61 0.30 -6.94
N TYR A 73 14.66 0.92 -6.24
CA TYR A 73 14.35 0.59 -4.85
C TYR A 73 12.88 0.18 -4.73
N TYR A 74 12.67 -1.03 -4.25
CA TYR A 74 11.35 -1.61 -4.04
C TYR A 74 11.33 -2.36 -2.71
N TYR A 75 10.24 -2.20 -1.96
CA TYR A 75 10.07 -2.84 -0.66
C TYR A 75 8.63 -3.29 -0.46
N LYS A 76 8.44 -4.60 -0.29
CA LYS A 76 7.13 -5.20 -0.02
C LYS A 76 6.95 -5.43 1.47
N ILE A 77 5.80 -5.03 2.00
CA ILE A 77 5.40 -5.21 3.39
C ILE A 77 4.03 -5.91 3.41
N ASN A 78 3.96 -7.06 4.05
CA ASN A 78 2.67 -7.62 4.45
C ASN A 78 2.24 -6.93 5.75
N ASN A 79 1.19 -6.12 5.69
CA ASN A 79 0.68 -5.33 6.81
C ASN A 79 -0.65 -5.85 7.37
N THR A 80 -0.95 -7.13 7.13
CA THR A 80 -2.14 -7.81 7.65
C THR A 80 -2.21 -7.69 9.17
N GLU A 81 -1.12 -8.02 9.86
CA GLU A 81 -1.05 -7.99 11.32
C GLU A 81 -0.35 -6.73 11.87
N LEU A 82 0.09 -5.84 10.98
CA LEU A 82 0.81 -4.64 11.37
C LEU A 82 -0.13 -3.46 11.54
N SER A 83 0.12 -2.67 12.58
CA SER A 83 -0.43 -1.32 12.70
C SER A 83 0.16 -0.39 11.65
N ALA A 84 -0.51 0.75 11.44
CA ALA A 84 0.00 1.82 10.59
C ALA A 84 1.36 2.35 11.08
N ARG A 85 1.58 2.36 12.40
CA ARG A 85 2.84 2.82 13.00
C ARG A 85 3.99 1.86 12.70
N GLU A 86 3.77 0.56 12.89
CA GLU A 86 4.79 -0.46 12.61
C GLU A 86 5.15 -0.49 11.12
N SER A 87 4.14 -0.42 10.25
CA SER A 87 4.35 -0.33 8.79
C SER A 87 5.21 0.90 8.43
N ALA A 88 4.91 2.06 9.03
CA ALA A 88 5.69 3.29 8.82
C ALA A 88 7.13 3.16 9.33
N GLN A 89 7.34 2.50 10.48
CA GLN A 89 8.68 2.27 11.03
C GLN A 89 9.52 1.39 10.10
N PHE A 90 8.95 0.34 9.49
CA PHE A 90 9.67 -0.48 8.51
C PHE A 90 10.04 0.31 7.26
N ILE A 91 9.17 1.19 6.77
CA ILE A 91 9.48 2.07 5.64
C ILE A 91 10.65 3.00 5.99
N LEU A 92 10.61 3.63 7.17
CA LEU A 92 11.68 4.53 7.63
C LEU A 92 13.02 3.78 7.79
N GLN A 93 12.98 2.57 8.35
CA GLN A 93 14.19 1.75 8.47
C GLN A 93 14.77 1.44 7.09
N LYS A 94 13.93 1.06 6.12
CA LYS A 94 14.38 0.76 4.76
C LYS A 94 14.99 1.98 4.07
N LEU A 95 14.43 3.17 4.28
CA LEU A 95 14.99 4.42 3.77
C LEU A 95 16.37 4.70 4.36
N ASN A 96 16.52 4.55 5.69
CA ASN A 96 17.82 4.72 6.36
C ASN A 96 18.87 3.72 5.85
N ASP A 97 18.46 2.48 5.55
CA ASP A 97 19.37 1.48 5.02
C ASP A 97 19.85 1.87 3.61
N ILE A 98 18.95 2.41 2.77
CA ILE A 98 19.28 2.89 1.42
C ILE A 98 20.21 4.10 1.46
N GLU A 99 19.99 5.06 2.36
CA GLU A 99 20.82 6.26 2.50
C GLU A 99 22.26 5.96 2.97
N LYS A 100 22.46 4.82 3.63
CA LYS A 100 23.78 4.36 4.11
C LYS A 100 24.55 3.53 3.09
N MET A 101 23.93 3.13 1.98
CA MET A 101 24.58 2.40 0.87
C MET A 101 25.37 3.35 -0.02
#